data_AF-A0A9W6Y026-F1
#
_entry.id   AF-A0A9W6Y026-F1
#
_cell.length_a   1.000
_cell.length_b   1.000
_cell.length_c   1.000
_cell.angle_alpha   90.00
_cell.angle_beta   90.00
_cell.angle_gamma   90.00
#
_symmetry.space_group_name_H-M   'P 1'
#
loop_
_entity.id
_entity.type
_entity.pdbx_description
1 polymer ?
#
loop_
_entity_poly.entity_id
_entity_poly.type
_entity_poly.pdbx_seq_one_letter_code
_entity_poly.pdbx_strand_id
1 'polypeptide(L)'
;MIHTNATTNVEYIYRAGRYICVVYVYHTILLLLLPTDPPDVMSSAAELLKNLLILQHEAVKALVAEYHQHTEAYVQQFGVLPLSQEPAEAAHDARIALRSSTSASASLADGCAVSDVILSATKKHCDADMRATSADALEALLATSRSDVKTTEDRVHALFVLSASLDTPQRRKEMLARFEGARGYDLLVEWLAVSCSYGDETSRAFTELLLLVLQRHVPAVSFTTKTVVKNLAPYKKIVKGRANKTLLLSVIRQYREKINQ
;
A
#
# COMPACT_ATOMS: atom_id res chain seq x y z
N MET A 1 26.96 -33.77 4.95
CA MET A 1 26.92 -32.40 4.40
C MET A 1 25.46 -32.06 4.13
N ILE A 2 24.93 -31.07 4.83
CA ILE A 2 23.83 -30.14 4.53
C ILE A 2 23.40 -29.62 5.91
N HIS A 3 24.19 -28.67 6.41
CA HIS A 3 23.72 -27.66 7.35
C HIS A 3 23.31 -26.44 6.52
N THR A 4 22.45 -25.59 7.11
CA THR A 4 21.90 -24.30 6.63
C THR A 4 20.62 -24.37 5.81
N ASN A 5 19.46 -24.21 6.48
CA ASN A 5 18.26 -23.56 5.91
C ASN A 5 17.17 -23.17 6.95
N ALA A 6 17.45 -23.24 8.26
CA ALA A 6 16.48 -22.87 9.30
C ALA A 6 16.45 -21.36 9.64
N THR A 7 17.44 -20.58 9.20
CA THR A 7 17.59 -19.15 9.55
C THR A 7 16.89 -18.20 8.57
N THR A 8 16.60 -18.63 7.34
CA THR A 8 15.96 -17.80 6.29
C THR A 8 14.45 -17.66 6.46
N ASN A 9 13.78 -18.61 7.12
CA ASN A 9 12.32 -18.58 7.31
C ASN A 9 11.87 -17.68 8.48
N VAL A 10 12.71 -17.47 9.49
CA VAL A 10 12.42 -16.54 10.60
C VAL A 10 12.52 -15.08 10.13
N GLU A 11 13.37 -14.79 9.15
CA GLU A 11 13.55 -13.44 8.59
C GLU A 11 12.35 -12.97 7.74
N TYR A 12 11.61 -13.90 7.14
CA TYR A 12 10.43 -13.61 6.32
C TYR A 12 9.18 -13.33 7.17
N ILE A 13 9.01 -14.08 8.26
CA ILE A 13 7.97 -13.83 9.29
C ILE A 13 8.21 -12.48 9.97
N TYR A 14 9.48 -12.10 10.21
CA TYR A 14 9.83 -10.78 10.73
C TYR A 14 9.62 -9.65 9.70
N ARG A 15 9.75 -9.89 8.40
CA ARG A 15 9.57 -8.85 7.36
C ARG A 15 8.10 -8.59 7.06
N ALA A 16 7.26 -9.60 6.90
CA ALA A 16 5.82 -9.40 6.64
C ALA A 16 5.10 -8.79 7.85
N GLY A 17 5.41 -9.25 9.07
CA GLY A 17 4.94 -8.63 10.31
C GLY A 17 5.50 -7.22 10.52
N ARG A 18 6.74 -6.94 10.09
CA ARG A 18 7.28 -5.57 10.06
C ARG A 18 6.53 -4.68 9.08
N TYR A 19 6.04 -5.11 7.92
CA TYR A 19 5.36 -4.16 7.03
C TYR A 19 4.02 -3.66 7.59
N ILE A 20 3.26 -4.52 8.28
CA ILE A 20 2.00 -4.14 8.92
C ILE A 20 2.27 -3.36 10.22
N CYS A 21 3.25 -3.79 11.03
CA CYS A 21 3.65 -3.04 12.24
C CYS A 21 4.38 -1.73 11.93
N VAL A 22 5.24 -1.63 10.90
CA VAL A 22 6.04 -0.43 10.58
C VAL A 22 5.14 0.67 10.03
N VAL A 23 4.13 0.36 9.20
CA VAL A 23 3.21 1.40 8.71
C VAL A 23 2.36 1.95 9.87
N TYR A 24 1.85 1.10 10.77
CA TYR A 24 1.08 1.53 11.93
C TYR A 24 1.95 2.20 13.02
N VAL A 25 3.15 1.71 13.28
CA VAL A 25 4.09 2.25 14.28
C VAL A 25 4.72 3.55 13.78
N TYR A 26 5.06 3.70 12.50
CA TYR A 26 5.52 4.99 11.96
C TYR A 26 4.41 6.04 11.96
N HIS A 27 3.16 5.66 11.65
CA HIS A 27 2.03 6.60 11.74
C HIS A 27 1.75 7.03 13.19
N THR A 28 1.98 6.14 14.16
CA THR A 28 1.81 6.44 15.60
C THR A 28 3.00 7.25 16.17
N ILE A 29 4.24 6.96 15.76
CA ILE A 29 5.44 7.71 16.16
C ILE A 29 5.47 9.11 15.53
N LEU A 30 4.99 9.27 14.28
CA LEU A 30 4.89 10.57 13.62
C LEU A 30 3.85 11.49 14.30
N LEU A 31 2.82 10.93 14.94
CA LEU A 31 1.85 11.65 15.78
C LEU A 31 2.41 12.02 17.16
N LEU A 32 3.40 11.28 17.67
CA LEU A 32 4.04 11.50 18.98
C LEU A 32 5.25 12.46 18.95
N LEU A 33 5.77 12.80 17.76
CA LEU A 33 6.94 13.68 17.58
C LEU A 33 6.59 15.16 17.29
N LEU A 34 5.31 15.54 17.37
CA LEU A 34 4.92 16.95 17.30
C LEU A 34 5.12 17.59 18.70
N PRO A 35 5.83 18.72 18.80
CA PRO A 35 6.14 19.31 20.09
C PRO A 35 4.90 19.98 20.67
N THR A 36 4.48 19.55 21.86
CA THR A 36 3.51 20.29 22.69
C THR A 36 4.03 20.37 24.11
N ASP A 37 4.33 21.60 24.54
CA ASP A 37 4.34 22.03 25.95
C ASP A 37 3.41 23.26 26.07
N PRO A 38 2.73 23.52 27.21
CA PRO A 38 3.23 23.31 28.58
C PRO A 38 2.19 22.62 29.54
N PRO A 39 2.34 22.66 30.89
CA PRO A 39 2.53 21.50 31.76
C PRO A 39 1.24 20.93 32.40
N ASP A 40 0.05 21.36 31.96
CA ASP A 40 -1.24 20.96 32.56
C ASP A 40 -1.95 19.84 31.77
N VAL A 41 -1.35 19.40 30.65
CA VAL A 41 -1.93 18.44 29.69
C VAL A 41 -1.42 17.00 29.89
N MET A 42 -0.46 16.79 30.81
CA MET A 42 0.24 15.51 30.96
C MET A 42 -0.68 14.34 31.35
N SER A 43 -1.78 14.59 32.07
CA SER A 43 -2.74 13.53 32.43
C SER A 43 -3.53 13.03 31.21
N SER A 44 -3.92 13.93 30.31
CA SER A 44 -4.75 13.61 29.13
C SER A 44 -3.95 12.89 28.04
N ALA A 45 -2.71 13.32 27.80
CA ALA A 45 -1.84 12.66 26.83
C ALA A 45 -1.44 11.23 27.26
N ALA A 46 -1.20 11.02 28.55
CA ALA A 46 -0.88 9.70 29.11
C ALA A 46 -2.08 8.73 29.03
N GLU A 47 -3.30 9.21 29.30
CA GLU A 47 -4.52 8.43 29.15
C GLU A 47 -4.82 8.11 27.68
N LEU A 48 -4.64 9.07 26.78
CA LEU A 48 -4.80 8.86 25.33
C LEU A 48 -3.81 7.81 24.81
N LEU A 49 -2.54 7.89 25.23
CA LEU A 49 -1.51 6.91 24.90
C LEU A 49 -1.86 5.52 25.44
N LYS A 50 -2.32 5.43 26.69
CA LYS A 50 -2.75 4.16 27.30
C LYS A 50 -3.93 3.54 26.54
N ASN A 51 -4.92 4.35 26.17
CA ASN A 51 -6.08 3.88 25.40
C ASN A 51 -5.68 3.42 23.99
N LEU A 52 -4.75 4.12 23.34
CA LEU A 52 -4.18 3.69 22.06
C LEU A 52 -3.43 2.36 22.18
N LEU A 53 -2.62 2.18 23.22
CA LEU A 53 -1.89 0.92 23.45
C LEU A 53 -2.83 -0.25 23.74
N ILE A 54 -3.92 -0.02 24.48
CA ILE A 54 -4.96 -1.03 24.71
C ILE A 54 -5.64 -1.41 23.40
N LEU A 55 -6.02 -0.42 22.59
CA LEU A 55 -6.66 -0.65 21.30
C LEU A 55 -5.74 -1.45 20.35
N GLN A 56 -4.44 -1.11 20.31
CA GLN A 56 -3.45 -1.85 19.53
C GLN A 56 -3.27 -3.27 20.05
N HIS A 57 -3.24 -3.47 21.37
CA HIS A 57 -3.13 -4.79 21.96
C HIS A 57 -4.31 -5.70 21.58
N GLU A 58 -5.54 -5.18 21.68
CA GLU A 58 -6.75 -5.93 21.29
C GLU A 58 -6.78 -6.21 19.78
N ALA A 59 -6.35 -5.25 18.94
CA ALA A 59 -6.25 -5.46 17.50
C ALA A 59 -5.23 -6.57 17.14
N VAL A 60 -4.06 -6.57 17.78
CA VAL A 60 -3.04 -7.62 17.57
C VAL A 60 -3.56 -8.97 18.03
N LYS A 61 -4.24 -9.02 19.19
CA LYS A 61 -4.84 -10.25 19.71
C LYS A 61 -5.89 -10.83 18.77
N ALA A 62 -6.74 -9.97 18.19
CA ALA A 62 -7.74 -10.37 17.19
C ALA A 62 -7.07 -10.93 15.92
N LEU A 63 -6.05 -10.24 15.40
CA LEU A 63 -5.30 -10.68 14.22
C LEU A 63 -4.62 -12.05 14.42
N VAL A 64 -4.05 -12.28 15.61
CA VAL A 64 -3.43 -13.58 15.94
C VAL A 64 -4.49 -14.69 15.94
N ALA A 65 -5.64 -14.46 16.57
CA ALA A 65 -6.73 -15.44 16.58
C ALA A 65 -7.24 -15.74 15.17
N GLU A 66 -7.41 -14.72 14.34
CA GLU A 66 -7.84 -14.87 12.95
C GLU A 66 -6.83 -15.64 12.10
N TYR A 67 -5.54 -15.33 12.25
CA TYR A 67 -4.47 -16.06 11.57
C TYR A 67 -4.48 -17.56 11.92
N HIS A 68 -4.70 -17.90 13.19
CA HIS A 68 -4.83 -19.29 13.62
C HIS A 68 -6.05 -19.96 12.99
N GLN A 69 -7.21 -19.29 12.99
CA GLN A 69 -8.43 -19.82 12.36
C GLN A 69 -8.28 -20.04 10.85
N HIS A 70 -7.62 -19.12 10.14
CA HIS A 70 -7.35 -19.27 8.71
C HIS A 70 -6.35 -20.39 8.41
N THR A 71 -5.28 -20.47 9.20
CA THR A 71 -4.29 -21.55 9.07
C THR A 71 -4.94 -22.90 9.29
N GLU A 72 -5.79 -23.00 10.30
CA GLU A 72 -6.50 -24.23 10.62
C GLU A 72 -7.54 -24.61 9.58
N ALA A 73 -8.35 -23.66 9.10
CA ALA A 73 -9.28 -23.91 8.00
C ALA A 73 -8.55 -24.36 6.71
N TYR A 74 -7.37 -23.78 6.44
CA TYR A 74 -6.52 -24.20 5.33
C TYR A 74 -6.02 -25.63 5.51
N VAL A 75 -5.50 -25.98 6.70
CA VAL A 75 -5.06 -27.35 7.01
C VAL A 75 -6.23 -28.34 6.92
N GLN A 76 -7.43 -28.00 7.41
CA GLN A 76 -8.63 -28.82 7.26
C GLN A 76 -9.00 -29.08 5.79
N GLN A 77 -8.75 -28.10 4.92
CA GLN A 77 -9.12 -28.19 3.50
C GLN A 77 -8.05 -28.87 2.64
N PHE A 78 -6.77 -28.68 2.95
CA PHE A 78 -5.66 -29.08 2.09
C PHE A 78 -4.70 -30.09 2.74
N GLY A 79 -4.83 -30.39 4.04
CA GLY A 79 -4.01 -31.36 4.77
C GLY A 79 -2.55 -30.96 4.95
N VAL A 80 -2.21 -29.70 4.70
CA VAL A 80 -0.84 -29.17 4.76
C VAL A 80 -0.83 -27.76 5.35
N LEU A 81 0.30 -27.36 5.94
CA LEU A 81 0.50 -26.00 6.41
C LEU A 81 0.62 -25.03 5.22
N PRO A 82 -0.05 -23.86 5.25
CA PRO A 82 -0.07 -22.93 4.13
C PRO A 82 1.31 -22.38 3.75
N LEU A 83 2.23 -22.27 4.71
CA LEU A 83 3.54 -21.66 4.51
C LEU A 83 4.69 -22.65 4.33
N SER A 84 4.76 -23.72 5.14
CA SER A 84 5.82 -24.73 5.01
C SER A 84 5.47 -25.83 4.00
N GLN A 85 4.20 -25.96 3.61
CA GLN A 85 3.67 -27.05 2.79
C GLN A 85 3.91 -28.44 3.40
N GLU A 86 4.27 -28.49 4.69
CA GLU A 86 4.43 -29.74 5.42
C GLU A 86 3.05 -30.32 5.74
N PRO A 87 2.92 -31.66 5.73
CA PRO A 87 1.70 -32.32 6.16
C PRO A 87 1.33 -31.89 7.57
N ALA A 88 0.08 -31.50 7.75
CA ALA A 88 -0.45 -31.14 9.06
C ALA A 88 -1.89 -31.59 9.19
N GLU A 89 -2.27 -31.86 10.43
CA GLU A 89 -3.63 -32.22 10.80
C GLU A 89 -4.23 -31.04 11.57
N ALA A 90 -5.50 -30.77 11.32
CA ALA A 90 -6.19 -29.69 12.00
C ALA A 90 -6.34 -30.05 13.49
N ALA A 91 -6.16 -29.07 14.37
CA ALA A 91 -6.24 -29.30 15.81
C ALA A 91 -7.69 -29.47 16.29
N HIS A 92 -8.65 -28.92 15.54
CA HIS A 92 -10.08 -29.01 15.84
C HIS A 92 -10.83 -29.83 14.78
N ASP A 93 -11.63 -30.79 15.25
CA ASP A 93 -12.51 -31.64 14.42
C ASP A 93 -13.68 -30.86 13.79
N ALA A 94 -14.11 -29.78 14.45
CA ALA A 94 -15.19 -28.94 13.94
C ALA A 94 -14.68 -28.08 12.79
N ARG A 95 -15.34 -28.18 11.62
CA ARG A 95 -15.01 -27.37 10.45
C ARG A 95 -15.19 -25.89 10.77
N ILE A 96 -14.09 -25.14 10.77
CA ILE A 96 -14.15 -23.70 11.01
C ILE A 96 -14.80 -23.06 9.78
N ALA A 97 -16.00 -22.52 9.95
CA ALA A 97 -16.65 -21.74 8.91
C ALA A 97 -15.83 -20.46 8.70
N LEU A 98 -15.04 -20.43 7.63
CA LEU A 98 -14.46 -19.19 7.13
C LEU A 98 -15.62 -18.19 6.98
N ARG A 99 -15.49 -17.01 7.57
CA ARG A 99 -16.50 -15.96 7.40
C ARG A 99 -16.69 -15.76 5.90
N SER A 100 -17.88 -16.07 5.38
CA SER A 100 -18.25 -15.60 4.06
C SER A 100 -18.19 -14.08 4.12
N SER A 101 -17.49 -13.45 3.18
CA SER A 101 -17.27 -12.00 3.09
C SER A 101 -18.58 -11.16 2.95
N THR A 102 -19.74 -11.74 3.24
CA THR A 102 -21.07 -11.22 2.95
C THR A 102 -21.96 -11.03 4.19
N SER A 103 -21.47 -11.11 5.43
CA SER A 103 -22.33 -10.87 6.60
C SER A 103 -21.64 -10.13 7.77
N ALA A 104 -21.69 -8.81 7.65
CA ALA A 104 -21.94 -7.78 8.67
C ALA A 104 -21.37 -7.93 10.10
N SER A 105 -20.37 -7.09 10.39
CA SER A 105 -20.39 -6.22 11.58
C SER A 105 -19.58 -4.96 11.27
N ALA A 106 -20.16 -3.77 11.45
CA ALA A 106 -19.46 -2.49 11.30
C ALA A 106 -18.47 -2.29 12.47
N SER A 107 -17.33 -2.95 12.34
CA SER A 107 -16.14 -2.83 13.17
C SER A 107 -15.02 -2.34 12.25
N LEU A 108 -14.20 -1.41 12.73
CA LEU A 108 -13.13 -0.68 12.02
C LEU A 108 -11.98 -1.56 11.45
N ALA A 109 -12.22 -2.86 11.24
CA ALA A 109 -11.32 -3.85 10.65
C ALA A 109 -11.85 -4.44 9.32
N ASP A 110 -12.97 -3.91 8.78
CA ASP A 110 -13.52 -4.29 7.49
C ASP A 110 -13.01 -3.30 6.42
N GLY A 111 -12.04 -3.70 5.58
CA GLY A 111 -11.52 -2.81 4.52
C GLY A 111 -10.13 -3.12 3.94
N CYS A 112 -9.64 -4.35 4.03
CA CYS A 112 -8.42 -4.76 3.31
C CYS A 112 -8.61 -6.11 2.63
N ALA A 113 -9.76 -6.32 1.99
CA ALA A 113 -9.85 -7.38 1.00
C ALA A 113 -8.91 -7.03 -0.14
N VAL A 114 -7.89 -7.86 -0.39
CA VAL A 114 -7.00 -7.69 -1.53
C VAL A 114 -7.86 -7.74 -2.78
N SER A 115 -7.86 -6.65 -3.55
CA SER A 115 -8.64 -6.55 -4.80
C SER A 115 -8.44 -7.77 -5.69
N ASP A 116 -9.51 -8.49 -6.03
CA ASP A 116 -9.44 -9.68 -6.89
C ASP A 116 -8.85 -9.37 -8.26
N VAL A 117 -9.13 -8.16 -8.78
CA VAL A 117 -8.57 -7.64 -10.03
C VAL A 117 -7.05 -7.54 -9.92
N ILE A 118 -6.57 -6.92 -8.84
CA ILE A 118 -5.13 -6.74 -8.61
C ILE A 118 -4.47 -8.07 -8.27
N LEU A 119 -5.10 -8.94 -7.49
CA LEU A 119 -4.59 -10.27 -7.15
C LEU A 119 -4.42 -11.14 -8.40
N SER A 120 -5.38 -11.10 -9.32
CA SER A 120 -5.29 -11.81 -10.60
C SER A 120 -4.16 -11.24 -11.47
N ALA A 121 -4.04 -9.92 -11.53
CA ALA A 121 -3.00 -9.26 -12.32
C ALA A 121 -1.59 -9.50 -11.75
N THR A 122 -1.43 -9.46 -10.42
CA THR A 122 -0.14 -9.67 -9.75
C THR A 122 0.32 -11.11 -9.85
N LYS A 123 -0.58 -12.10 -9.73
CA LYS A 123 -0.25 -13.52 -9.97
C LYS A 123 0.28 -13.79 -11.38
N LYS A 124 -0.18 -13.01 -12.37
CA LYS A 124 0.22 -13.19 -13.78
C LYS A 124 1.48 -12.42 -14.16
N HIS A 125 1.67 -11.24 -13.57
CA HIS A 125 2.63 -10.26 -14.08
C HIS A 125 3.70 -9.86 -13.06
N CYS A 126 3.54 -10.22 -11.77
CA CYS A 126 4.44 -9.81 -10.70
C CYS A 126 5.27 -10.95 -10.10
N ASP A 127 6.41 -10.58 -9.51
CA ASP A 127 7.26 -11.44 -8.69
C ASP A 127 6.79 -11.49 -7.23
N ALA A 128 7.53 -12.23 -6.39
CA ALA A 128 7.24 -12.37 -4.96
C ALA A 128 7.35 -11.04 -4.17
N ASP A 129 8.02 -10.02 -4.72
CA ASP A 129 8.13 -8.68 -4.15
C ASP A 129 7.00 -7.75 -4.65
N MET A 130 5.98 -8.29 -5.33
CA MET A 130 4.87 -7.54 -5.93
C MET A 130 5.33 -6.52 -6.98
N ARG A 131 6.39 -6.84 -7.72
CA ARG A 131 6.92 -6.01 -8.81
C ARG A 131 6.67 -6.65 -10.15
N ALA A 132 6.39 -5.84 -11.17
CA ALA A 132 6.32 -6.30 -12.55
C ALA A 132 7.60 -7.03 -12.94
N THR A 133 7.44 -8.26 -13.43
CA THR A 133 8.55 -9.13 -13.82
C THR A 133 9.29 -8.66 -15.07
N SER A 134 8.66 -7.81 -15.90
CA SER A 134 9.20 -7.26 -17.15
C SER A 134 8.53 -5.93 -17.51
N ALA A 135 9.07 -5.21 -18.49
CA ALA A 135 8.45 -3.99 -19.02
C ALA A 135 7.07 -4.27 -19.64
N ASP A 136 6.91 -5.40 -20.34
CA ASP A 136 5.62 -5.80 -20.92
C ASP A 136 4.60 -6.16 -19.82
N ALA A 137 5.05 -6.79 -18.73
CA ALA A 137 4.22 -7.05 -17.56
C ALA A 137 3.75 -5.74 -16.89
N LEU A 138 4.62 -4.73 -16.82
CA LEU A 138 4.26 -3.40 -16.31
C LEU A 138 3.20 -2.72 -17.20
N GLU A 139 3.34 -2.84 -18.51
CA GLU A 139 2.35 -2.31 -19.46
C GLU A 139 0.99 -3.02 -19.34
N ALA A 140 0.98 -4.35 -19.18
CA ALA A 140 -0.24 -5.12 -18.93
C ALA A 140 -0.93 -4.71 -17.61
N LEU A 141 -0.14 -4.43 -16.57
CA LEU A 141 -0.65 -3.91 -15.29
C LEU A 141 -1.25 -2.50 -15.46
N LEU A 142 -0.63 -1.63 -16.25
CA LEU A 142 -1.17 -0.30 -16.56
C LEU A 142 -2.47 -0.40 -17.37
N ALA A 143 -2.57 -1.34 -18.30
CA ALA A 143 -3.80 -1.59 -19.05
C ALA A 143 -4.93 -2.04 -18.12
N THR A 144 -4.66 -3.03 -17.26
CA THR A 144 -5.61 -3.51 -16.24
C THR A 144 -6.03 -2.40 -15.28
N SER A 145 -5.08 -1.55 -14.89
CA SER A 145 -5.33 -0.40 -14.00
C SER A 145 -6.22 0.67 -14.62
N ARG A 146 -6.38 0.69 -15.95
CA ARG A 146 -7.30 1.60 -16.64
C ARG A 146 -8.69 1.00 -16.83
N SER A 147 -8.76 -0.29 -17.15
CA SER A 147 -10.02 -0.96 -17.48
C SER A 147 -10.79 -1.40 -16.24
N ASP A 148 -10.08 -1.97 -15.26
CA ASP A 148 -10.70 -2.84 -14.27
C ASP A 148 -10.60 -2.29 -12.83
N VAL A 149 -9.65 -1.37 -12.57
CA VAL A 149 -9.48 -0.70 -11.28
C VAL A 149 -10.51 0.42 -11.12
N LYS A 150 -11.48 0.23 -10.22
CA LYS A 150 -12.62 1.15 -10.06
C LYS A 150 -12.69 1.79 -8.68
N THR A 151 -12.35 1.04 -7.64
CA THR A 151 -12.45 1.49 -6.25
C THR A 151 -11.18 2.19 -5.79
N THR A 152 -11.25 2.96 -4.69
CA THR A 152 -10.05 3.56 -4.09
C THR A 152 -9.08 2.50 -3.56
N GLU A 153 -9.60 1.39 -3.03
CA GLU A 153 -8.79 0.25 -2.56
C GLU A 153 -8.02 -0.41 -3.72
N ASP A 154 -8.69 -0.64 -4.85
CA ASP A 154 -8.03 -1.13 -6.07
C ASP A 154 -6.88 -0.21 -6.50
N ARG A 155 -7.12 1.10 -6.47
CA ARG A 155 -6.12 2.11 -6.84
C ARG A 155 -4.95 2.14 -5.87
N VAL A 156 -5.18 1.97 -4.56
CA VAL A 156 -4.11 1.87 -3.57
C VAL A 156 -3.24 0.66 -3.86
N HIS A 157 -3.84 -0.50 -4.07
CA HIS A 157 -3.09 -1.73 -4.39
C HIS A 157 -2.33 -1.61 -5.72
N ALA A 158 -2.97 -1.07 -6.76
CA ALA A 158 -2.34 -0.84 -8.06
C ALA A 158 -1.17 0.16 -7.94
N LEU A 159 -1.37 1.27 -7.21
CA LEU A 159 -0.34 2.28 -6.99
C LEU A 159 0.89 1.70 -6.28
N PHE A 160 0.67 0.80 -5.31
CA PHE A 160 1.76 0.10 -4.63
C PHE A 160 2.56 -0.78 -5.59
N VAL A 161 1.89 -1.62 -6.38
CA VAL A 161 2.53 -2.49 -7.39
C VAL A 161 3.29 -1.66 -8.42
N LEU A 162 2.70 -0.57 -8.92
CA LEU A 162 3.36 0.33 -9.87
C LEU A 162 4.59 0.98 -9.25
N SER A 163 4.49 1.54 -8.05
CA SER A 163 5.62 2.15 -7.36
C SER A 163 6.75 1.15 -7.11
N ALA A 164 6.41 -0.05 -6.62
CA ALA A 164 7.39 -1.12 -6.36
C ALA A 164 8.09 -1.57 -7.64
N SER A 165 7.37 -1.64 -8.76
CA SER A 165 7.91 -1.99 -10.07
C SER A 165 8.94 -0.97 -10.56
N LEU A 166 8.64 0.32 -10.41
CA LEU A 166 9.52 1.43 -10.81
C LEU A 166 10.78 1.54 -9.93
N ASP A 167 10.71 1.04 -8.70
CA ASP A 167 11.83 1.10 -7.75
C ASP A 167 12.98 0.12 -8.03
N THR A 168 12.75 -0.88 -8.90
CA THR A 168 13.71 -1.95 -9.23
C THR A 168 15.05 -1.39 -9.74
N PRO A 169 16.14 -1.39 -8.96
CA PRO A 169 17.38 -0.68 -9.32
C PRO A 169 17.98 -1.13 -10.66
N GLN A 170 17.97 -2.44 -10.93
CA GLN A 170 18.58 -3.05 -12.10
C GLN A 170 17.86 -2.68 -13.40
N ARG A 171 16.54 -2.42 -13.33
CA ARG A 171 15.67 -2.19 -14.50
C ARG A 171 14.95 -0.85 -14.46
N ARG A 172 15.30 0.03 -13.51
CA ARG A 172 14.61 1.30 -13.26
C ARG A 172 14.44 2.14 -14.52
N LYS A 173 15.50 2.29 -15.32
CA LYS A 173 15.45 3.10 -16.56
C LYS A 173 14.47 2.52 -17.58
N GLU A 174 14.50 1.20 -17.78
CA GLU A 174 13.61 0.50 -18.70
C GLU A 174 12.16 0.58 -18.22
N MET A 175 11.92 0.29 -16.94
CA MET A 175 10.58 0.34 -16.33
C MET A 175 9.99 1.75 -16.37
N LEU A 176 10.76 2.78 -16.05
CA LEU A 176 10.31 4.17 -16.17
C LEU A 176 10.04 4.57 -17.61
N ALA A 177 10.93 4.22 -18.56
CA ALA A 177 10.71 4.51 -19.97
C ALA A 177 9.44 3.83 -20.50
N ARG A 178 9.18 2.57 -20.10
CA ARG A 178 7.95 1.87 -20.47
C ARG A 178 6.73 2.48 -19.80
N PHE A 179 6.81 2.82 -18.52
CA PHE A 179 5.74 3.50 -17.80
C PHE A 179 5.36 4.83 -18.46
N GLU A 180 6.35 5.61 -18.91
CA GLU A 180 6.13 6.85 -19.67
C GLU A 180 5.51 6.58 -21.03
N GLY A 181 6.08 5.66 -21.83
CA GLY A 181 5.58 5.31 -23.15
C GLY A 181 4.14 4.79 -23.11
N ALA A 182 3.81 4.02 -22.08
CA ALA A 182 2.47 3.51 -21.83
C ALA A 182 1.55 4.54 -21.14
N ARG A 183 1.93 5.83 -21.05
CA ARG A 183 1.15 6.94 -20.45
C ARG A 183 0.78 6.73 -18.97
N GLY A 184 1.64 6.10 -18.18
CA GLY A 184 1.40 5.81 -16.76
C GLY A 184 1.19 7.06 -15.90
N TYR A 185 1.87 8.17 -16.21
CA TYR A 185 1.65 9.43 -15.50
C TYR A 185 0.27 10.03 -15.74
N ASP A 186 -0.32 9.84 -16.92
CA ASP A 186 -1.67 10.31 -17.20
C ASP A 186 -2.69 9.59 -16.31
N LEU A 187 -2.50 8.28 -16.09
CA LEU A 187 -3.31 7.48 -15.16
C LEU A 187 -3.19 8.00 -13.72
N LEU A 188 -1.97 8.32 -13.26
CA LEU A 188 -1.77 8.88 -11.93
C LEU A 188 -2.47 10.25 -11.78
N VAL A 189 -2.40 11.11 -12.79
CA VAL A 189 -3.08 12.41 -12.74
C VAL A 189 -4.60 12.24 -12.78
N GLU A 190 -5.11 11.27 -13.54
CA GLU A 190 -6.54 10.92 -13.54
C GLU A 190 -7.01 10.48 -12.14
N TRP A 191 -6.27 9.58 -11.49
CA TRP A 191 -6.59 9.15 -10.12
C TRP A 191 -6.52 10.29 -9.11
N LEU A 192 -5.56 11.21 -9.27
CA LEU A 192 -5.50 12.44 -8.47
C LEU A 192 -6.75 13.32 -8.67
N ALA A 193 -7.25 13.41 -9.91
CA ALA A 193 -8.46 14.16 -10.21
C ALA A 193 -9.67 13.58 -9.48
N VAL A 194 -9.82 12.26 -9.52
CA VAL A 194 -10.87 11.53 -8.83
C VAL A 194 -10.77 11.76 -7.33
N SER A 195 -9.58 11.58 -6.74
CA SER A 195 -9.39 11.74 -5.29
C SER A 195 -9.66 13.16 -4.80
N CYS A 196 -9.29 14.18 -5.59
CA CYS A 196 -9.56 15.59 -5.26
C CYS A 196 -11.05 15.96 -5.32
N SER A 197 -11.86 15.18 -6.05
CA SER A 197 -13.31 15.43 -6.17
C SER A 197 -14.04 15.11 -4.85
N TYR A 198 -13.49 14.20 -4.04
CA TYR A 198 -14.05 13.81 -2.75
C TYR A 198 -13.36 14.54 -1.59
N GLY A 199 -14.00 14.58 -0.42
CA GLY A 199 -13.54 15.36 0.75
C GLY A 199 -13.30 14.56 2.01
N ASP A 200 -13.55 13.27 1.95
CA ASP A 200 -13.37 12.31 3.04
C ASP A 200 -11.89 12.04 3.34
N GLU A 201 -11.64 11.41 4.48
CA GLU A 201 -10.30 11.06 4.95
C GLU A 201 -9.58 10.11 3.98
N THR A 202 -10.29 9.10 3.47
CA THR A 202 -9.72 8.08 2.58
C THR A 202 -9.20 8.69 1.29
N SER A 203 -9.97 9.59 0.68
CA SER A 203 -9.56 10.32 -0.53
C SER A 203 -8.38 11.26 -0.28
N ARG A 204 -8.29 11.86 0.92
CA ARG A 204 -7.13 12.67 1.32
C ARG A 204 -5.87 11.84 1.52
N ALA A 205 -5.97 10.69 2.19
CA ALA A 205 -4.86 9.76 2.39
C ALA A 205 -4.36 9.18 1.06
N PHE A 206 -5.28 8.77 0.18
CA PHE A 206 -4.91 8.30 -1.17
C PHE A 206 -4.23 9.39 -2.00
N THR A 207 -4.71 10.64 -1.91
CA THR A 207 -4.07 11.80 -2.55
C THR A 207 -2.63 11.96 -2.08
N GLU A 208 -2.37 11.84 -0.78
CA GLU A 208 -1.02 11.92 -0.22
C GLU A 208 -0.11 10.83 -0.79
N LEU A 209 -0.55 9.56 -0.76
CA LEU A 209 0.19 8.42 -1.30
C LEU A 209 0.53 8.63 -2.78
N LEU A 210 -0.42 9.07 -3.58
CA LEU A 210 -0.23 9.31 -5.01
C LEU A 210 0.80 10.41 -5.26
N LEU A 211 0.73 11.51 -4.51
CA LEU A 211 1.70 12.61 -4.62
C LEU A 211 3.11 12.19 -4.20
N LEU A 212 3.25 11.32 -3.19
CA LEU A 212 4.55 10.74 -2.80
C LEU A 212 5.13 9.87 -3.92
N VAL A 213 4.30 9.06 -4.59
CA VAL A 213 4.74 8.26 -5.75
C VAL A 213 5.20 9.16 -6.90
N LEU A 214 4.46 10.23 -7.20
CA LEU A 214 4.87 11.22 -8.20
C LEU A 214 6.19 11.93 -7.81
N GLN A 215 6.38 12.25 -6.53
CA GLN A 215 7.62 12.88 -6.05
C GLN A 215 8.83 11.97 -6.23
N ARG A 216 8.65 10.67 -5.96
CA ARG A 216 9.70 9.66 -6.01
C ARG A 216 10.08 9.32 -7.45
N HIS A 217 9.09 9.17 -8.33
CA HIS A 217 9.27 8.70 -9.69
C HIS A 217 9.12 9.86 -10.67
N VAL A 218 10.16 10.67 -10.82
CA VAL A 218 10.17 11.83 -11.73
C VAL A 218 10.33 11.37 -13.19
N PRO A 219 9.48 11.82 -14.14
CA PRO A 219 9.58 11.41 -15.54
C PRO A 219 10.97 11.69 -16.10
N ALA A 220 11.59 10.73 -16.77
CA ALA A 220 12.88 10.83 -17.43
C ALA A 220 12.85 11.82 -18.60
N VAL A 221 11.77 11.84 -19.40
CA VAL A 221 11.67 12.69 -20.59
C VAL A 221 11.18 14.09 -20.24
N SER A 222 11.87 15.13 -20.73
CA SER A 222 11.50 16.55 -20.48
C SER A 222 10.10 16.89 -21.01
N PHE A 223 9.72 16.37 -22.18
CA PHE A 223 8.37 16.53 -22.72
C PHE A 223 7.29 15.96 -21.78
N THR A 224 7.47 14.72 -21.30
CA THR A 224 6.57 14.11 -20.31
C THR A 224 6.49 14.95 -19.05
N THR A 225 7.66 15.39 -18.54
CA THR A 225 7.74 16.24 -17.34
C THR A 225 6.91 17.53 -17.50
N LYS A 226 7.03 18.22 -18.64
CA LYS A 226 6.25 19.44 -18.96
C LYS A 226 4.75 19.15 -18.99
N THR A 227 4.35 18.05 -19.62
CA THR A 227 2.95 17.62 -19.70
C THR A 227 2.38 17.31 -18.32
N VAL A 228 3.11 16.58 -17.48
CA VAL A 228 2.66 16.28 -16.11
C VAL A 228 2.54 17.55 -15.28
N VAL A 229 3.50 18.49 -15.35
CA VAL A 229 3.41 19.78 -14.66
C VAL A 229 2.17 20.57 -15.09
N LYS A 230 1.89 20.61 -16.41
CA LYS A 230 0.70 21.26 -16.95
C LYS A 230 -0.58 20.62 -16.39
N ASN A 231 -0.63 19.30 -16.35
CA ASN A 231 -1.81 18.57 -15.88
C ASN A 231 -1.98 18.63 -14.35
N LEU A 232 -0.89 18.78 -13.58
CA LEU A 232 -0.95 18.94 -12.11
C LEU A 232 -1.34 20.37 -11.66
N ALA A 233 -1.08 21.39 -12.48
CA ALA A 233 -1.27 22.79 -12.12
C ALA A 233 -2.72 23.17 -11.68
N PRO A 234 -3.80 22.66 -12.30
CA PRO A 234 -5.17 22.95 -11.90
C PRO A 234 -5.49 22.52 -10.47
N TYR A 235 -4.88 21.41 -10.01
CA TYR A 235 -5.19 20.82 -8.70
C TYR A 235 -4.63 21.61 -7.51
N LYS A 236 -3.76 22.62 -7.75
CA LYS A 236 -3.23 23.51 -6.69
C LYS A 236 -4.32 24.17 -5.84
N LYS A 237 -5.47 24.47 -6.46
CA LYS A 237 -6.60 25.14 -5.80
C LYS A 237 -7.61 24.14 -5.21
N ILE A 238 -7.64 22.90 -5.71
CA ILE A 238 -8.71 21.93 -5.47
C ILE A 238 -8.29 20.87 -4.45
N VAL A 239 -6.99 20.51 -4.38
CA VAL A 239 -6.46 19.59 -3.38
C VAL A 239 -6.86 20.03 -1.96
N LYS A 240 -7.42 19.09 -1.20
CA LYS A 240 -7.81 19.28 0.19
C LYS A 240 -6.68 18.87 1.13
N GLY A 241 -6.59 19.56 2.27
CA GLY A 241 -5.55 19.35 3.27
C GLY A 241 -4.28 20.19 3.03
N ARG A 242 -3.76 20.80 4.10
CA ARG A 242 -2.55 21.65 4.03
C ARG A 242 -1.31 20.84 3.62
N ALA A 243 -1.16 19.63 4.16
CA ALA A 243 -0.06 18.72 3.84
C ALA A 243 -0.04 18.38 2.34
N ASN A 244 -1.16 17.91 1.80
CA ASN A 244 -1.29 17.58 0.37
C ASN A 244 -1.04 18.78 -0.54
N LYS A 245 -1.50 19.99 -0.18
CA LYS A 245 -1.19 21.20 -0.95
C LYS A 245 0.31 21.47 -1.00
N THR A 246 0.98 21.38 0.15
CA THR A 246 2.44 21.56 0.23
C THR A 246 3.17 20.51 -0.59
N LEU A 247 2.74 19.25 -0.51
CA LEU A 247 3.32 18.13 -1.24
C LEU A 247 3.16 18.30 -2.75
N LEU A 248 1.96 18.65 -3.24
CA LEU A 248 1.71 18.94 -4.64
C LEU A 248 2.59 20.08 -5.17
N LEU A 249 2.74 21.16 -4.39
CA LEU A 249 3.63 22.26 -4.76
C LEU A 249 5.09 21.81 -4.83
N SER A 250 5.52 20.92 -3.92
CA SER A 250 6.86 20.33 -3.94
C SER A 250 7.10 19.51 -5.21
N VAL A 251 6.15 18.63 -5.58
CA VAL A 251 6.21 17.82 -6.82
C VAL A 251 6.33 18.73 -8.04
N ILE A 252 5.46 19.74 -8.16
CA ILE A 252 5.47 20.67 -9.29
C ILE A 252 6.79 21.46 -9.36
N ARG A 253 7.34 21.87 -8.21
CA ARG A 253 8.61 22.59 -8.14
C ARG A 253 9.76 21.69 -8.61
N GLN A 254 9.88 20.49 -8.07
CA GLN A 254 10.90 19.50 -8.44
C GLN A 254 10.89 19.22 -9.95
N TYR A 255 9.69 19.09 -10.54
CA TYR A 255 9.56 18.81 -11.97
C TYR A 255 9.95 20.02 -12.82
N ARG A 256 9.64 21.24 -12.38
CA ARG A 256 10.07 22.48 -13.05
C ARG A 256 11.58 22.68 -12.98
N GLU A 257 12.19 22.39 -11.84
CA GLU A 257 13.65 22.43 -11.70
C GLU A 257 14.32 21.47 -12.69
N LYS A 258 13.81 20.24 -12.82
CA LYS A 258 14.29 19.27 -13.82
C LYS A 258 14.13 19.76 -15.26
N ILE A 259 13.06 20.49 -15.58
CA ILE A 259 12.85 21.03 -16.95
C ILE A 259 13.88 22.10 -17.30
N ASN A 260 14.39 22.83 -16.31
CA ASN A 260 15.31 23.94 -16.47
C ASN A 260 16.79 23.51 -16.37
N GLN A 261 17.06 22.23 -16.08
CA GLN A 261 18.39 21.60 -16.15
C GLN A 261 18.64 21.07 -17.56
#